data_AF-A0A6B3B921-F1
#
_entry.id   AF-A0A6B3B921-F1
#
_cell.length_a   1.000
_cell.length_b   1.000
_cell.length_c   1.000
_cell.angle_alpha   90.00
_cell.angle_beta   90.00
_cell.angle_gamma   90.00
#
_symmetry.space_group_name_H-M   'P 1'
#
loop_
_entity.id
_entity.type
_entity.pdbx_description
1 polymer ?
#
loop_
_entity_poly.entity_id
_entity_poly.type
_entity_poly.pdbx_seq_one_letter_code
_entity_poly.pdbx_strand_id
1 'polypeptide(L)' 'MANGQNEVRMTLRVSRDSGRTWGPLTAVRVGEDTVVPENPGRYPPCVCLRCSPQDNNAVASFRMVS' A
#
# COMPACT_ATOMS: atom_id res chain seq x y z
N MET A 1 -11.00 -26.24 -19.47
CA MET A 1 -9.88 -26.16 -18.50
C MET A 1 -10.12 -24.91 -17.69
N ALA A 2 -10.42 -25.02 -16.40
CA ALA A 2 -10.63 -23.84 -15.56
C ALA A 2 -9.28 -23.12 -15.43
N ASN A 3 -9.08 -22.07 -16.21
CA ASN A 3 -7.92 -21.20 -16.11
C ASN A 3 -7.93 -20.67 -14.68
N GLY A 4 -6.93 -20.99 -13.85
CA GLY A 4 -6.91 -20.83 -12.37
C GLY A 4 -7.01 -19.39 -11.83
N GLN A 5 -7.71 -18.51 -12.53
CA GLN A 5 -8.14 -17.21 -12.09
C GLN A 5 -8.98 -17.39 -10.82
N ASN A 6 -8.70 -16.59 -9.79
CA ASN A 6 -9.25 -16.71 -8.43
C ASN A 6 -8.60 -17.76 -7.50
N GLU A 7 -7.54 -18.46 -7.92
CA GLU A 7 -6.72 -19.27 -7.00
C GLU A 7 -5.88 -18.36 -6.07
N VAL A 8 -5.91 -18.61 -4.76
CA VAL A 8 -5.05 -17.93 -3.79
C VAL A 8 -3.63 -18.50 -3.90
N ARG A 9 -2.66 -17.66 -4.26
CA ARG A 9 -1.25 -18.07 -4.37
C ARG A 9 -0.35 -17.57 -3.27
N MET A 10 -0.75 -16.49 -2.60
CA MET A 10 0.02 -15.90 -1.53
C MET A 10 -0.90 -15.28 -0.48
N THR A 11 -0.42 -15.24 0.75
CA THR A 11 -1.02 -14.40 1.79
C THR A 11 -0.02 -13.31 2.17
N LEU A 12 -0.53 -12.09 2.36
CA LEU A 12 0.27 -10.92 2.70
C LEU A 12 -0.26 -10.30 3.99
N ARG A 13 0.66 -9.86 4.85
CA ARG A 13 0.39 -8.96 5.96
C ARG A 13 1.40 -7.83 5.92
N VAL A 14 0.97 -6.61 6.23
CA VAL A 14 1.82 -5.42 6.24
C VAL A 14 1.95 -4.92 7.66
N SER A 15 3.20 -4.72 8.08
CA SER A 15 3.54 -3.99 9.30
C SER A 15 3.91 -2.55 8.93
N ARG A 16 3.42 -1.57 9.69
CA ARG A 16 3.78 -0.15 9.53
C ARG A 16 4.67 0.38 10.66
N ASP A 17 5.02 -0.47 11.63
CA ASP A 17 5.72 -0.12 12.85
C ASP A 17 6.91 -1.07 13.11
N SER A 18 7.64 -1.40 12.04
CA SER A 18 8.86 -2.22 12.09
C SER A 18 8.66 -3.62 12.67
N GLY A 19 7.50 -4.21 12.46
CA GLY A 19 7.16 -5.59 12.78
C GLY A 19 6.48 -5.76 14.13
N ARG A 20 6.19 -4.66 14.85
CA ARG A 20 5.56 -4.71 16.17
C ARG A 20 4.09 -5.09 16.08
N THR A 21 3.37 -4.56 15.09
CA THR A 21 1.99 -4.93 14.79
C THR A 21 1.83 -5.28 13.31
N TRP A 22 0.90 -6.19 13.05
CA TRP A 22 0.63 -6.69 11.72
C TRP A 22 -0.83 -6.47 11.39
N GLY A 23 -1.08 -5.82 10.25
CA GLY A 23 -2.43 -5.63 9.75
C GLY A 23 -3.15 -6.94 9.39
N PRO A 24 -4.35 -6.81 8.81
CA PRO A 24 -5.16 -7.95 8.36
C PRO A 24 -4.42 -8.86 7.37
N LEU A 25 -4.83 -10.13 7.31
CA LEU A 25 -4.36 -11.08 6.32
C LEU A 25 -5.07 -10.83 4.98
N THR A 26 -4.31 -10.50 3.94
CA THR A 26 -4.81 -10.34 2.58
C THR A 26 -4.44 -11.56 1.75
N ALA A 27 -5.42 -12.17 1.08
CA ALA A 27 -5.20 -13.25 0.12
C ALA A 27 -4.94 -12.65 -1.27
N VAL A 28 -3.80 -12.94 -1.87
CA VAL A 28 -3.43 -12.52 -3.22
C VAL A 28 -3.82 -13.61 -4.21
N ARG A 29 -4.66 -13.27 -5.18
CA ARG A 29 -5.22 -14.20 -6.16
C ARG A 29 -4.69 -13.96 -7.56
N VAL A 30 -4.67 -15.01 -8.36
CA VAL A 30 -4.29 -14.93 -9.78
C VAL A 30 -5.34 -14.14 -10.56
N GLY A 31 -4.89 -13.12 -11.29
CA GLY A 31 -5.74 -12.29 -12.15
C GLY A 31 -6.48 -11.16 -11.43
N GLU A 32 -6.19 -10.93 -10.14
CA GLU A 32 -6.68 -9.75 -9.43
C GLU A 32 -5.83 -8.53 -9.83
N ASP A 33 -6.45 -7.53 -10.48
CA ASP A 33 -5.81 -6.26 -10.81
C ASP A 33 -5.51 -5.49 -9.53
N THR A 34 -4.31 -5.66 -8.99
CA THR A 34 -3.81 -4.79 -7.94
C THR A 34 -3.51 -3.43 -8.54
N VAL A 35 -4.11 -2.37 -7.97
CA VAL A 35 -3.76 -0.99 -8.33
C VAL A 35 -2.27 -0.78 -8.05
N VAL A 36 -1.46 -0.88 -9.09
CA VAL A 36 -0.03 -0.55 -9.02
C VAL A 36 0.02 0.98 -8.89
N PRO A 37 0.58 1.53 -7.81
CA PRO A 37 0.78 2.97 -7.73
C PRO A 37 1.62 3.41 -8.94
N GLU A 38 1.24 4.50 -9.59
CA GLU A 38 1.96 5.02 -10.77
C GLU A 38 3.46 5.26 -10.50
N ASN A 39 3.84 5.38 -9.24
CA ASN A 39 5.23 5.40 -8.80
C ASN A 39 5.47 4.44 -7.60
N PRO A 40 5.81 3.17 -7.85
CA PRO A 40 6.02 2.19 -6.78
C PRO A 40 7.28 2.48 -5.94
N GLY A 41 8.17 3.36 -6.39
CA GLY A 41 9.40 3.73 -5.67
C GLY A 41 9.21 4.78 -4.57
N ARG A 42 8.01 5.37 -4.44
CA ARG A 42 7.76 6.51 -3.55
C ARG A 42 6.55 6.26 -2.65
N TYR A 43 6.64 5.25 -1.78
CA TYR A 43 5.62 5.00 -0.77
C TYR A 43 6.19 4.82 0.66
N PRO A 44 5.62 5.49 1.68
CA PRO A 44 4.68 6.61 1.54
C PRO A 44 5.40 7.80 0.90
N PRO A 45 4.70 8.68 0.17
CA PRO A 45 5.28 9.95 -0.25
C PRO A 45 5.78 10.68 0.99
N CYS A 46 7.09 10.98 1.04
CA CYS A 46 7.67 11.68 2.17
C CYS A 46 7.20 13.13 2.15
N VAL A 47 6.38 13.51 3.14
CA VAL A 47 5.82 14.86 3.28
C VAL A 47 6.60 15.74 4.27
N CYS A 48 7.82 15.35 4.64
CA CYS A 48 8.64 16.20 5.51
C CYS A 48 9.06 17.49 4.80
N LEU A 49 9.38 18.53 5.56
CA LEU A 49 9.83 19.84 5.05
C LEU A 49 11.02 19.76 4.09
N ARG A 50 11.82 18.69 4.17
CA ARG A 50 12.95 18.44 3.25
C ARG A 50 12.52 17.84 1.91
N CYS A 51 11.46 17.03 1.90
CA CYS A 51 11.03 16.27 0.73
C CYS A 51 9.84 16.89 -0.02
N SER A 52 9.04 17.74 0.65
CA SER A 52 8.07 18.61 0.00
C SER A 52 8.16 20.06 0.52
N PRO A 53 9.07 20.89 -0.05
CA PRO A 53 9.22 22.29 0.32
C PRO A 53 8.04 23.18 -0.14
N GLN A 54 7.18 22.67 -1.04
CA GLN A 54 6.16 23.44 -1.74
C GLN A 54 4.73 23.17 -1.24
N ASP A 55 4.53 22.14 -0.42
CA ASP A 55 3.22 21.71 0.10
C ASP A 55 3.00 22.08 1.57
N ASN A 56 3.05 23.37 1.91
CA ASN A 56 2.57 23.81 3.24
C ASN A 56 1.03 23.64 3.42
N ASN A 57 0.29 23.26 2.36
CA ASN A 57 -1.18 23.15 2.37
C ASN A 57 -1.73 21.76 1.99
N ALA A 58 -0.90 20.75 1.65
CA ALA A 58 -1.39 19.42 1.24
C ALA A 58 -1.51 18.40 2.40
N VAL A 59 -1.33 18.85 3.64
CA VAL A 59 -1.42 17.99 4.85
C VAL A 59 -2.85 17.46 5.09
N ALA A 60 -3.85 17.94 4.34
CA ALA A 60 -5.26 17.59 4.55
C ALA A 60 -5.75 16.31 3.84
N SER A 61 -5.04 15.77 2.83
CA SER A 61 -5.59 14.68 1.98
C SER A 61 -5.09 13.27 2.30
N PHE A 62 -4.03 13.10 3.10
CA PHE A 62 -3.74 11.79 3.66
C PHE A 62 -4.56 11.63 4.93
N ARG A 63 -5.83 11.24 4.78
CA ARG A 63 -6.58 10.74 5.94
C ARG A 63 -5.80 9.56 6.51
N MET A 64 -5.15 9.79 7.65
CA MET A 64 -4.73 8.72 8.54
C MET A 64 -6.00 7.95 8.89
N VAL A 65 -6.20 6.79 8.24
CA VAL A 65 -7.12 5.77 8.75
C VAL A 65 -6.57 5.38 10.11
N SER A 66 -7.29 5.79 11.14
CA SER A 66 -7.12 5.34 12.53
C SER A 66 -7.58 3.88 12.66
#